data_AF-A0A1E2UP32-F1
#
_entry.id   AF-A0A1E2UP32-F1
#
_cell.length_a   1.000
_cell.length_b   1.000
_cell.length_c   1.000
_cell.angle_alpha   90.00
_cell.angle_beta   90.00
_cell.angle_gamma   90.00
#
_symmetry.space_group_name_H-M   'P 1'
#
loop_
_entity.id
_entity.type
_entity.pdbx_description
1 polymer ?
#
loop_
_entity_poly.entity_id
_entity_poly.type
_entity_poly.pdbx_seq_one_letter_code
_entity_poly.pdbx_strand_id
1 'polypeptide(L)'
;MNGSATTFGTNQLRSPNYLFWATHTPLSTPFRSNQTVAQEVANLFRQGRQGEAVALLNNHKQGQAPAVQQALDRMVSAELQYSISPDTSHNNQNLFASPAEIGTAIRQINQAGSQTPEMPVTSTLSDQQKFDVYASIVQTRGDQAARDDLANGNSVIVGLRSETGSLENHGRGVYDDRIAVISREANGTVHVEEFNRVSTEPSAQYDANLANHPDNRFRRSVGEDVTGDGIRDQGRLAAPQTIQMYEDTHRNPASAGGSDFALRPTPQSVNQGQGGVERFTAGTGYVDNSNPGTSDDLNRTFKIHSGSRTNTDSAGCTTVHPNDYVRFEESIRTHPGQTTWNYVLTEVTP
;
A
#
# COMPACT_ATOMS: atom_id res chain seq x y z
N MET A 1 -25.32 65.49 -70.92
CA MET A 1 -23.91 65.14 -70.67
C MET A 1 -23.83 64.52 -69.29
N ASN A 2 -23.34 63.27 -69.26
CA ASN A 2 -22.74 62.47 -68.16
C ASN A 2 -23.12 62.83 -66.71
N GLY A 3 -23.56 61.92 -65.84
CA GLY A 3 -23.67 60.47 -65.94
C GLY A 3 -23.89 59.89 -64.53
N SER A 4 -24.61 58.76 -64.49
CA SER A 4 -24.51 57.63 -63.53
C SER A 4 -24.78 57.92 -62.04
N ALA A 5 -25.92 57.47 -61.50
CA ALA A 5 -26.17 56.12 -60.96
C ALA A 5 -25.61 56.00 -59.51
N THR A 6 -26.28 55.49 -58.47
CA THR A 6 -27.45 54.60 -58.39
C THR A 6 -27.85 54.45 -56.90
N THR A 7 -29.16 54.31 -56.66
CA THR A 7 -29.83 53.38 -55.71
C THR A 7 -29.81 53.59 -54.18
N PHE A 8 -31.05 53.82 -53.66
CA PHE A 8 -31.75 53.22 -52.50
C PHE A 8 -30.95 52.36 -51.49
N GLY A 9 -31.21 52.35 -50.19
CA GLY A 9 -32.29 52.91 -49.37
C GLY A 9 -32.20 52.32 -47.95
N THR A 10 -32.62 53.13 -46.97
CA THR A 10 -33.13 52.80 -45.62
C THR A 10 -32.59 51.58 -44.87
N ASN A 11 -31.94 51.83 -43.71
CA ASN A 11 -31.89 50.84 -42.65
C ASN A 11 -32.21 51.46 -41.28
N GLN A 12 -33.27 50.92 -40.69
CA GLN A 12 -33.69 51.10 -39.30
C GLN A 12 -32.58 50.66 -38.34
N LEU A 13 -32.47 51.40 -37.24
CA LEU A 13 -31.62 51.13 -36.09
C LEU A 13 -31.90 49.72 -35.53
N ARG A 14 -30.92 48.83 -35.63
CA ARG A 14 -30.83 47.59 -34.85
C ARG A 14 -29.80 47.77 -33.75
N SER A 15 -30.23 47.52 -32.52
CA SER A 15 -29.39 47.41 -31.32
C SER A 15 -28.34 46.30 -31.50
N PRO A 16 -27.09 46.49 -31.02
CA PRO A 16 -26.07 45.46 -31.10
C PRO A 16 -26.32 44.34 -30.08
N ASN A 17 -26.48 43.12 -30.60
CA ASN A 17 -26.39 41.88 -29.85
C ASN A 17 -24.96 41.69 -29.33
N TYR A 18 -24.75 41.79 -28.02
CA TYR A 18 -23.55 41.26 -27.38
C TYR A 18 -23.73 39.76 -27.15
N LEU A 19 -23.10 38.97 -28.04
CA LEU A 19 -22.87 37.54 -27.84
C LEU A 19 -21.89 37.36 -26.67
N PHE A 20 -22.42 37.04 -25.49
CA PHE A 20 -21.62 36.48 -24.40
C PHE A 20 -21.22 35.06 -24.78
N TRP A 21 -19.93 34.88 -25.06
CA TRP A 21 -19.30 33.56 -25.02
C TRP A 21 -19.22 33.14 -23.56
N ALA A 22 -20.23 32.40 -23.09
CA ALA A 22 -20.15 31.69 -21.83
C ALA A 22 -19.17 30.52 -22.03
N THR A 23 -17.91 30.75 -21.65
CA THR A 23 -16.97 29.67 -21.34
C THR A 23 -17.64 28.80 -20.28
N HIS A 24 -18.12 27.63 -20.69
CA HIS A 24 -18.55 26.59 -19.76
C HIS A 24 -17.32 26.17 -18.98
N THR A 25 -17.11 26.78 -17.82
CA THR A 25 -16.30 26.18 -16.77
C THR A 25 -16.98 24.86 -16.44
N PRO A 26 -16.34 23.69 -16.62
CA PRO A 26 -16.91 22.45 -16.13
C PRO A 26 -17.10 22.64 -14.63
N LEU A 27 -18.34 22.57 -14.17
CA LEU A 27 -18.64 22.41 -12.75
C LEU A 27 -17.84 21.19 -12.30
N SER A 28 -16.79 21.41 -11.52
CA SER A 28 -16.02 20.34 -10.91
C SER A 28 -17.00 19.48 -10.14
N THR A 29 -17.25 18.27 -10.61
CA THR A 29 -17.91 17.25 -9.80
C THR A 29 -17.16 17.19 -8.47
N PRO A 30 -17.86 17.25 -7.32
CA PRO A 30 -17.19 17.14 -6.03
C PRO A 30 -16.36 15.85 -6.04
N PHE A 31 -15.09 15.96 -5.65
CA PHE A 31 -14.18 14.83 -5.61
C PHE A 31 -14.80 13.74 -4.71
N ARG A 32 -15.12 12.58 -5.30
CA ARG A 32 -15.60 11.41 -4.58
C ARG A 32 -14.41 10.51 -4.26
N SER A 33 -14.21 10.16 -3.00
CA SER A 33 -13.17 9.21 -2.61
C SER A 33 -13.45 7.83 -3.19
N ASN A 34 -12.40 7.05 -3.47
CA ASN A 34 -12.57 5.68 -3.97
C ASN A 34 -13.37 4.80 -3.00
N GLN A 35 -13.27 5.06 -1.69
CA GLN A 35 -14.07 4.35 -0.67
C GLN A 35 -15.58 4.53 -0.89
N THR A 36 -16.04 5.76 -1.12
CA THR A 36 -17.46 6.04 -1.37
C THR A 36 -17.95 5.39 -2.65
N VAL A 37 -17.13 5.43 -3.71
CA VAL A 37 -17.46 4.79 -4.98
C VAL A 37 -17.49 3.27 -4.84
N ALA A 38 -16.54 2.68 -4.11
CA ALA A 38 -16.51 1.25 -3.87
C ALA A 38 -17.77 0.75 -3.16
N GLN A 39 -18.23 1.46 -2.13
CA GLN A 39 -19.49 1.17 -1.43
C GLN A 39 -20.70 1.25 -2.36
N GLU A 40 -20.77 2.26 -3.22
CA GLU A 40 -21.86 2.43 -4.19
C GLU A 40 -21.86 1.29 -5.22
N VAL A 41 -20.70 0.96 -5.79
CA VAL A 41 -20.53 -0.16 -6.72
C VAL A 41 -20.91 -1.49 -6.05
N ALA A 42 -20.46 -1.73 -4.82
CA ALA A 42 -20.80 -2.93 -4.06
C ALA A 42 -22.31 -3.03 -3.76
N ASN A 43 -22.95 -1.91 -3.44
CA ASN A 43 -24.41 -1.86 -3.26
C ASN A 43 -25.16 -2.22 -4.53
N LEU A 44 -24.72 -1.73 -5.69
CA LEU A 44 -25.32 -2.07 -6.98
C LEU A 44 -25.13 -3.56 -7.32
N PHE A 45 -23.95 -4.13 -7.08
CA PHE A 45 -23.73 -5.57 -7.24
C PHE A 45 -24.66 -6.40 -6.34
N ARG A 46 -24.81 -6.03 -5.06
CA ARG A 46 -25.71 -6.71 -4.11
C ARG A 46 -27.19 -6.62 -4.49
N GLN A 47 -27.58 -5.59 -5.24
CA GLN A 47 -28.94 -5.40 -5.75
C GLN A 47 -29.19 -6.10 -7.10
N GLY A 48 -28.23 -6.86 -7.63
CA GLY A 48 -28.32 -7.48 -8.96
C GLY A 48 -28.18 -6.50 -10.13
N ARG A 49 -27.82 -5.23 -9.86
CA ARG A 49 -27.67 -4.15 -10.84
C ARG A 49 -26.25 -4.12 -11.42
N GLN A 50 -25.78 -5.26 -11.91
CA GLN A 50 -24.37 -5.45 -12.29
C GLN A 50 -23.92 -4.53 -13.43
N GLY A 51 -24.77 -4.29 -14.43
CA GLY A 51 -24.46 -3.37 -15.53
C GLY A 51 -24.23 -1.93 -15.06
N GLU A 52 -25.03 -1.46 -14.10
CA GLU A 52 -24.88 -0.13 -13.50
C GLU A 52 -23.63 -0.04 -12.61
N ALA A 53 -23.36 -1.10 -11.83
CA ALA A 53 -22.16 -1.19 -10.99
C ALA A 53 -20.88 -1.07 -11.85
N VAL A 54 -20.83 -1.79 -12.97
CA VAL A 54 -19.69 -1.81 -13.88
C VAL A 54 -19.56 -0.49 -14.64
N ALA A 55 -20.67 0.11 -15.07
CA ALA A 55 -20.64 1.43 -15.70
C ALA A 55 -20.11 2.50 -14.73
N LEU A 56 -20.58 2.51 -13.47
CA LEU A 56 -20.08 3.43 -12.44
C LEU A 56 -18.59 3.23 -12.19
N LEU A 57 -18.16 1.97 -12.02
CA LEU A 57 -16.76 1.61 -11.80
C LEU A 57 -15.87 2.10 -12.95
N ASN A 58 -16.23 1.80 -14.20
CA ASN A 58 -15.45 2.15 -15.38
C ASN A 58 -15.39 3.66 -15.60
N ASN A 59 -16.50 4.37 -15.41
CA ASN A 59 -16.54 5.82 -15.51
C ASN A 59 -15.61 6.49 -14.49
N HIS A 60 -15.56 5.98 -13.25
CA HIS A 60 -14.68 6.54 -12.23
C HIS A 60 -13.20 6.20 -12.46
N LYS A 61 -12.90 5.03 -13.03
CA LYS A 61 -11.54 4.64 -13.42
C LYS A 61 -11.01 5.41 -14.62
N GLN A 62 -11.87 5.92 -15.48
CA GLN A 62 -11.47 6.56 -16.73
C GLN A 62 -10.53 7.74 -16.47
N GLY A 63 -9.34 7.70 -17.08
CA GLY A 63 -8.32 8.74 -16.94
C GLY A 63 -7.55 8.72 -15.62
N GLN A 64 -7.84 7.78 -14.70
CA GLN A 64 -7.05 7.58 -13.49
C GLN A 64 -5.76 6.81 -13.79
N ALA A 65 -4.73 7.04 -12.98
CA ALA A 65 -3.50 6.24 -13.03
C ALA A 65 -3.77 4.76 -12.71
N PRO A 66 -3.02 3.80 -13.28
CA PRO A 66 -3.22 2.36 -13.05
C PRO A 66 -3.31 1.97 -11.56
N ALA A 67 -2.43 2.51 -10.72
CA ALA A 67 -2.42 2.24 -9.28
C ALA A 67 -3.76 2.64 -8.61
N VAL A 68 -4.38 3.75 -9.03
CA VAL A 68 -5.67 4.23 -8.50
C VAL A 68 -6.83 3.35 -9.00
N GLN A 69 -6.75 2.87 -10.25
CA GLN A 69 -7.75 1.94 -10.79
C GLN A 69 -7.72 0.61 -10.03
N GLN A 70 -6.53 0.04 -9.82
CA GLN A 70 -6.32 -1.19 -9.05
C GLN A 70 -6.76 -1.00 -7.58
N ALA A 71 -6.51 0.17 -6.99
CA ALA A 71 -6.95 0.50 -5.64
C ALA A 71 -8.48 0.46 -5.52
N LEU A 72 -9.19 1.01 -6.51
CA LEU A 72 -10.65 0.95 -6.52
C LEU A 72 -11.16 -0.50 -6.66
N ASP A 73 -10.54 -1.31 -7.50
CA ASP A 73 -10.88 -2.74 -7.61
C ASP A 73 -10.71 -3.49 -6.29
N ARG A 74 -9.59 -3.25 -5.60
CA ARG A 74 -9.33 -3.80 -4.25
C ARG A 74 -10.39 -3.38 -3.25
N MET A 75 -10.74 -2.10 -3.22
CA MET A 75 -11.79 -1.59 -2.31
C MET A 75 -13.16 -2.20 -2.61
N VAL A 76 -13.55 -2.30 -3.88
CA VAL A 76 -14.81 -2.96 -4.28
C VAL A 76 -14.79 -4.44 -3.87
N SER A 77 -13.66 -5.13 -4.06
CA SER A 77 -13.47 -6.52 -3.67
C SER A 77 -13.63 -6.73 -2.16
N ALA A 78 -13.03 -5.84 -1.36
CA ALA A 78 -13.15 -5.85 0.10
C ALA A 78 -14.59 -5.63 0.57
N GLU A 79 -15.29 -4.64 0.00
CA GLU A 79 -16.72 -4.37 0.28
C GLU A 79 -17.64 -5.56 -0.07
N LEU A 80 -17.23 -6.36 -1.06
CA LEU A 80 -17.94 -7.56 -1.50
C LEU A 80 -17.39 -8.86 -0.88
N GLN A 81 -16.53 -8.74 0.13
CA GLN A 81 -15.98 -9.87 0.91
C GLN A 81 -15.26 -10.92 0.04
N TYR A 82 -14.51 -10.49 -0.97
CA TYR A 82 -13.60 -11.31 -1.77
C TYR A 82 -14.23 -12.40 -2.65
N SER A 83 -15.54 -12.39 -2.88
CA SER A 83 -16.14 -13.25 -3.90
C SER A 83 -17.41 -12.67 -4.48
N ILE A 84 -17.36 -12.39 -5.77
CA ILE A 84 -18.53 -12.04 -6.57
C ILE A 84 -18.63 -13.06 -7.69
N SER A 85 -19.77 -13.75 -7.76
CA SER A 85 -20.12 -14.58 -8.90
C SER A 85 -20.92 -13.75 -9.90
N PRO A 86 -20.70 -13.90 -11.21
CA PRO A 86 -21.62 -13.34 -12.20
C PRO A 86 -22.99 -13.97 -12.00
N ASP A 87 -23.99 -13.15 -11.71
CA ASP A 87 -25.36 -13.63 -11.64
C ASP A 87 -25.95 -13.51 -13.04
N THR A 88 -26.06 -14.65 -13.73
CA THR A 88 -26.61 -14.72 -15.09
C THR A 88 -28.14 -14.64 -15.11
N SER A 89 -28.81 -14.60 -13.96
CA SER A 89 -30.27 -14.68 -13.87
C SER A 89 -31.00 -13.36 -14.14
N HIS A 90 -30.29 -12.23 -14.25
CA HIS A 90 -30.89 -10.89 -14.39
C HIS A 90 -30.51 -10.21 -15.72
N ASN A 91 -30.73 -10.91 -16.83
CA ASN A 91 -30.69 -10.33 -18.18
C ASN A 91 -32.03 -9.61 -18.48
N ASN A 92 -32.32 -8.49 -17.83
CA ASN A 92 -33.48 -7.67 -18.19
C ASN A 92 -33.08 -6.21 -18.48
N GLN A 93 -33.15 -5.89 -19.77
CA GLN A 93 -33.58 -4.62 -20.39
C GLN A 93 -33.13 -3.32 -19.72
N ASN A 94 -31.81 -3.07 -19.75
CA ASN A 94 -31.13 -1.76 -19.91
C ASN A 94 -29.66 -2.00 -19.55
N LEU A 95 -28.91 -2.59 -20.47
CA LEU A 95 -27.50 -2.94 -20.23
C LEU A 95 -26.65 -1.66 -20.30
N PHE A 96 -26.38 -1.06 -19.16
CA PHE A 96 -25.36 0.01 -19.01
C PHE A 96 -23.94 -0.49 -19.29
N ALA A 97 -23.72 -1.81 -19.28
CA ALA A 97 -22.52 -2.50 -19.71
C ALA A 97 -22.91 -3.87 -20.32
N SER A 98 -22.14 -4.34 -21.30
CA SER A 98 -22.34 -5.64 -21.94
C SER A 98 -21.99 -6.81 -21.00
N PRO A 99 -22.53 -8.03 -21.25
CA PRO A 99 -22.18 -9.21 -20.46
C PRO A 99 -20.68 -9.51 -20.42
N ALA A 100 -19.95 -9.23 -21.50
CA ALA A 100 -18.50 -9.41 -21.58
C ALA A 100 -17.74 -8.40 -20.70
N GLU A 101 -18.19 -7.14 -20.66
CA GLU A 101 -17.64 -6.11 -19.78
C GLU A 101 -17.90 -6.46 -18.31
N ILE A 102 -19.11 -6.91 -17.98
CA ILE A 102 -19.48 -7.34 -16.62
C ILE A 102 -18.58 -8.51 -16.17
N GLY A 103 -18.46 -9.55 -17.00
CA GLY A 103 -17.60 -10.69 -16.69
C GLY A 103 -16.13 -10.31 -16.53
N THR A 104 -15.65 -9.33 -17.29
CA THR A 104 -14.26 -8.85 -17.19
C THR A 104 -14.03 -8.04 -15.91
N ALA A 105 -14.94 -7.11 -15.58
CA ALA A 105 -14.86 -6.32 -14.36
C ALA A 105 -14.89 -7.20 -13.10
N ILE A 106 -15.79 -8.19 -13.03
CA ILE A 106 -15.85 -9.13 -11.90
C ILE A 106 -14.53 -9.90 -11.74
N ARG A 107 -13.93 -10.39 -12.84
CA ARG A 107 -12.62 -11.06 -12.77
C ARG A 107 -11.53 -10.12 -12.23
N GLN A 108 -11.49 -8.88 -12.70
CA GLN A 108 -10.52 -7.89 -12.24
C GLN A 108 -10.69 -7.58 -10.74
N ILE A 109 -11.92 -7.39 -10.26
CA ILE A 109 -12.23 -7.16 -8.84
C ILE A 109 -11.79 -8.35 -7.98
N ASN A 110 -12.13 -9.58 -8.40
CA ASN A 110 -11.74 -10.78 -7.66
C ASN A 110 -10.20 -10.98 -7.66
N GLN A 111 -9.53 -10.69 -8.77
CA GLN A 111 -8.07 -10.74 -8.86
C GLN A 111 -7.41 -9.71 -7.96
N ALA A 112 -7.86 -8.45 -8.01
CA ALA A 112 -7.32 -7.36 -7.22
C ALA A 112 -7.41 -7.65 -5.70
N GLY A 113 -8.51 -8.24 -5.23
CA GLY A 113 -8.68 -8.57 -3.81
C GLY A 113 -7.88 -9.78 -3.33
N SER A 114 -7.57 -10.73 -4.23
CA SER A 114 -6.93 -12.00 -3.84
C SER A 114 -5.42 -12.04 -4.12
N GLN A 115 -4.95 -11.45 -5.22
CA GLN A 115 -3.55 -11.54 -5.68
C GLN A 115 -2.64 -10.52 -5.00
N THR A 116 -1.38 -10.91 -4.78
CA THR A 116 -0.32 -10.03 -4.27
C THR A 116 -0.30 -8.72 -5.07
N PRO A 117 -0.36 -7.55 -4.40
CA PRO A 117 -0.39 -6.27 -5.10
C PRO A 117 0.93 -5.97 -5.82
N GLU A 118 0.89 -5.18 -6.88
CA GLU A 118 2.10 -4.60 -7.49
C GLU A 118 2.63 -3.43 -6.63
N MET A 119 3.95 -3.18 -6.68
CA MET A 119 4.55 -1.99 -6.10
C MET A 119 3.97 -0.74 -6.78
N PRO A 120 3.23 0.13 -6.06
CA PRO A 120 2.48 1.19 -6.71
C PRO A 120 3.39 2.31 -7.21
N VAL A 121 3.15 2.78 -8.44
CA VAL A 121 3.76 4.00 -8.97
C VAL A 121 2.99 5.21 -8.47
N THR A 122 3.56 5.96 -7.52
CA THR A 122 2.87 7.03 -6.79
C THR A 122 3.42 8.44 -7.03
N SER A 123 4.51 8.58 -7.80
CA SER A 123 5.26 9.84 -7.95
C SER A 123 4.45 11.01 -8.54
N THR A 124 3.41 10.72 -9.32
CA THR A 124 2.52 11.72 -9.95
C THR A 124 1.15 11.80 -9.31
N LEU A 125 0.89 11.01 -8.26
CA LEU A 125 -0.41 10.95 -7.59
C LEU A 125 -0.55 12.09 -6.58
N SER A 126 -1.77 12.62 -6.47
CA SER A 126 -2.15 13.47 -5.34
C SER A 126 -2.18 12.68 -4.02
N ASP A 127 -2.09 13.36 -2.88
CA ASP A 127 -2.12 12.71 -1.56
C ASP A 127 -3.40 11.88 -1.35
N GLN A 128 -4.53 12.35 -1.88
CA GLN A 128 -5.78 11.59 -1.86
C GLN A 128 -5.72 10.31 -2.68
N GLN A 129 -5.10 10.35 -3.87
CA GLN A 129 -4.90 9.16 -4.68
C GLN A 129 -3.90 8.19 -4.02
N LYS A 130 -2.83 8.69 -3.40
CA LYS A 130 -1.90 7.86 -2.62
C LYS A 130 -2.61 7.22 -1.43
N PHE A 131 -3.41 8.00 -0.72
CA PHE A 131 -4.21 7.50 0.40
C PHE A 131 -5.11 6.37 -0.06
N ASP A 132 -5.86 6.56 -1.15
CA ASP A 132 -6.75 5.53 -1.69
C ASP A 132 -5.97 4.26 -2.11
N VAL A 133 -4.75 4.41 -2.66
CA VAL A 133 -3.87 3.27 -2.97
C VAL A 133 -3.49 2.49 -1.71
N TYR A 134 -2.94 3.13 -0.69
CA TYR A 134 -2.49 2.43 0.53
C TYR A 134 -3.66 1.94 1.39
N ALA A 135 -4.74 2.72 1.49
CA ALA A 135 -5.97 2.31 2.18
C ALA A 135 -6.57 1.05 1.52
N SER A 136 -6.52 0.93 0.20
CA SER A 136 -6.98 -0.29 -0.48
C SER A 136 -6.17 -1.54 -0.09
N ILE A 137 -4.89 -1.38 0.24
CA ILE A 137 -4.03 -2.47 0.72
C ILE A 137 -4.37 -2.81 2.18
N VAL A 138 -4.64 -1.81 3.03
CA VAL A 138 -5.15 -2.05 4.40
C VAL A 138 -6.48 -2.81 4.36
N GLN A 139 -7.37 -2.46 3.43
CA GLN A 139 -8.66 -3.16 3.29
C GLN A 139 -8.48 -4.64 2.94
N THR A 140 -7.56 -4.96 2.00
CA THR A 140 -7.40 -6.33 1.48
C THR A 140 -6.37 -7.20 2.21
N ARG A 141 -5.39 -6.59 2.89
CA ARG A 141 -4.27 -7.27 3.56
C ARG A 141 -4.21 -7.02 5.06
N GLY A 142 -4.84 -5.96 5.54
CA GLY A 142 -4.95 -5.67 6.96
C GLY A 142 -5.98 -6.55 7.65
N ASP A 143 -5.82 -6.75 8.95
CA ASP A 143 -6.86 -7.31 9.81
C ASP A 143 -7.96 -6.28 10.13
N GLN A 144 -8.93 -6.67 10.97
CA GLN A 144 -10.00 -5.76 11.36
C GLN A 144 -9.49 -4.57 12.18
N ALA A 145 -8.47 -4.75 13.02
CA ALA A 145 -7.95 -3.69 13.87
C ALA A 145 -7.27 -2.59 13.03
N ALA A 146 -6.53 -2.96 11.98
CA ALA A 146 -5.96 -1.98 11.05
C ALA A 146 -7.03 -1.20 10.28
N ARG A 147 -8.10 -1.87 9.85
CA ARG A 147 -9.24 -1.20 9.20
C ARG A 147 -9.96 -0.24 10.16
N ASP A 148 -10.18 -0.67 11.40
CA ASP A 148 -10.84 0.14 12.42
C ASP A 148 -9.98 1.36 12.80
N ASP A 149 -8.66 1.20 12.93
CA ASP A 149 -7.74 2.31 13.16
C ASP A 149 -7.86 3.36 12.06
N LEU A 150 -7.79 2.95 10.80
CA LEU A 150 -7.89 3.87 9.67
C LEU A 150 -9.26 4.57 9.61
N ALA A 151 -10.35 3.84 9.95
CA ALA A 151 -11.70 4.39 9.99
C ALA A 151 -11.90 5.39 11.14
N ASN A 152 -11.22 5.18 12.26
CA ASN A 152 -11.24 6.07 13.43
C ASN A 152 -10.25 7.24 13.31
N GLY A 153 -9.52 7.32 12.20
CA GLY A 153 -8.54 8.36 11.91
C GLY A 153 -7.18 8.17 12.57
N ASN A 154 -6.93 7.01 13.17
CA ASN A 154 -5.60 6.63 13.64
C ASN A 154 -4.67 6.39 12.43
N SER A 155 -3.38 6.62 12.64
CA SER A 155 -2.35 6.30 11.66
C SER A 155 -2.14 4.78 11.56
N VAL A 156 -2.05 4.27 10.33
CA VAL A 156 -1.71 2.89 10.00
C VAL A 156 -0.42 2.88 9.19
N ILE A 157 0.46 1.92 9.49
CA ILE A 157 1.73 1.74 8.78
C ILE A 157 1.52 0.60 7.76
N VAL A 158 1.83 0.86 6.49
CA VAL A 158 1.75 -0.13 5.41
C VAL A 158 3.16 -0.41 4.91
N GLY A 159 3.63 -1.65 5.06
CA GLY A 159 4.89 -2.15 4.52
C GLY A 159 4.67 -2.96 3.26
N LEU A 160 5.39 -2.59 2.19
CA LEU A 160 5.40 -3.26 0.90
C LEU A 160 6.78 -3.89 0.67
N ARG A 161 6.83 -5.22 0.80
CA ARG A 161 8.03 -6.04 0.62
C ARG A 161 8.21 -6.44 -0.83
N SER A 162 9.30 -6.02 -1.44
CA SER A 162 9.87 -6.64 -2.63
C SER A 162 10.81 -7.75 -2.20
N GLU A 163 10.56 -8.97 -2.66
CA GLU A 163 11.39 -10.12 -2.33
C GLU A 163 12.81 -9.95 -2.89
N THR A 164 13.80 -9.92 -1.99
CA THR A 164 15.20 -9.70 -2.33
C THR A 164 16.14 -10.57 -1.47
N GLY A 165 17.22 -11.07 -2.06
CA GLY A 165 18.16 -11.95 -1.38
C GLY A 165 18.97 -11.30 -0.27
N SER A 166 19.20 -12.05 0.81
CA SER A 166 20.00 -11.56 1.95
C SER A 166 21.48 -11.32 1.61
N LEU A 167 21.99 -11.95 0.55
CA LEU A 167 23.37 -11.78 0.04
C LEU A 167 23.56 -10.53 -0.82
N GLU A 168 22.48 -9.82 -1.17
CA GLU A 168 22.57 -8.59 -1.96
C GLU A 168 23.44 -7.52 -1.28
N ASN A 169 24.07 -6.68 -2.11
CA ASN A 169 24.99 -5.63 -1.64
C ASN A 169 26.11 -6.17 -0.72
N HIS A 170 26.69 -7.31 -1.09
CA HIS A 170 27.71 -8.03 -0.31
C HIS A 170 27.22 -8.35 1.11
N GLY A 171 26.02 -8.92 1.17
CA GLY A 171 25.37 -9.34 2.41
C GLY A 171 24.90 -8.20 3.31
N ARG A 172 24.98 -6.92 2.90
CA ARG A 172 24.58 -5.76 3.74
C ARG A 172 23.10 -5.40 3.62
N GLY A 173 22.37 -6.10 2.76
CA GLY A 173 20.98 -5.79 2.44
C GLY A 173 20.84 -4.55 1.54
N VAL A 174 19.63 -4.36 1.06
CA VAL A 174 19.23 -3.26 0.17
C VAL A 174 17.99 -2.55 0.70
N TYR A 175 17.80 -1.30 0.27
CA TYR A 175 16.67 -0.46 0.64
C TYR A 175 15.73 -0.28 -0.56
N ASP A 176 15.06 -1.35 -0.95
CA ASP A 176 14.19 -1.48 -2.13
C ASP A 176 12.70 -1.66 -1.77
N ASP A 177 12.40 -1.80 -0.48
CA ASP A 177 11.03 -1.82 0.02
C ASP A 177 10.46 -0.43 0.21
N ARG A 178 9.15 -0.39 0.45
CA ARG A 178 8.43 0.85 0.78
C ARG A 178 7.64 0.71 2.07
N ILE A 179 7.65 1.78 2.87
CA ILE A 179 6.63 2.01 3.89
C ILE A 179 5.82 3.26 3.55
N ALA A 180 4.53 3.22 3.83
CA ALA A 180 3.70 4.40 3.93
C ALA A 180 3.06 4.50 5.32
N VAL A 181 3.00 5.70 5.88
CA VAL A 181 2.18 6.00 7.06
C VAL A 181 0.97 6.79 6.58
N ILE A 182 -0.22 6.25 6.82
CA ILE A 182 -1.47 6.84 6.33
C ILE A 182 -2.45 7.11 7.46
N SER A 183 -3.21 8.19 7.35
CA SER A 183 -4.34 8.49 8.24
C SER A 183 -5.37 9.37 7.54
N ARG A 184 -6.57 9.43 8.12
CA ARG A 184 -7.64 10.31 7.65
C ARG A 184 -8.29 10.99 8.84
N GLU A 185 -8.24 12.31 8.86
CA GLU A 185 -8.94 13.10 9.86
C GLU A 185 -10.46 13.03 9.70
N ALA A 186 -11.19 13.34 10.77
CA ALA A 186 -12.65 13.38 10.77
C ALA A 186 -13.25 14.38 9.75
N ASN A 187 -12.50 15.43 9.37
CA ASN A 187 -12.90 16.39 8.34
C ASN A 187 -12.67 15.89 6.90
N GLY A 188 -12.11 14.69 6.74
CA GLY A 188 -11.77 14.08 5.44
C GLY A 188 -10.37 14.40 4.93
N THR A 189 -9.59 15.24 5.62
CA THR A 189 -8.17 15.50 5.29
C THR A 189 -7.38 14.21 5.42
N VAL A 190 -6.65 13.84 4.37
CA VAL A 190 -5.78 12.67 4.39
C VAL A 190 -4.35 13.09 4.63
N HIS A 191 -3.62 12.23 5.34
CA HIS A 191 -2.16 12.35 5.49
C HIS A 191 -1.52 11.08 4.97
N VAL A 192 -0.50 11.23 4.13
CA VAL A 192 0.25 10.12 3.55
C VAL A 192 1.72 10.51 3.50
N GLU A 193 2.55 9.74 4.18
CA GLU A 193 4.00 9.91 4.12
C GLU A 193 4.66 8.64 3.59
N GLU A 194 5.42 8.74 2.50
CA GLU A 194 6.07 7.62 1.82
C GLU A 194 7.58 7.59 2.07
N PHE A 195 8.07 6.37 2.34
CA PHE A 195 9.48 6.06 2.57
C PHE A 195 9.90 4.98 1.59
N ASN A 196 10.63 5.38 0.55
CA ASN A 196 11.04 4.50 -0.58
C ASN A 196 12.45 3.91 -0.41
N ARG A 197 13.01 4.01 0.79
CA ARG A 197 14.31 3.44 1.16
C ARG A 197 14.14 2.66 2.45
N VAL A 198 13.45 1.54 2.34
CA VAL A 198 13.15 0.63 3.46
C VAL A 198 13.69 -0.76 3.12
N SER A 199 14.03 -1.53 4.14
CA SER A 199 14.32 -2.95 4.04
C SER A 199 13.44 -3.71 5.04
N THR A 200 12.74 -4.73 4.59
CA THR A 200 11.97 -5.68 5.38
C THR A 200 12.60 -7.06 5.39
N GLU A 201 13.70 -7.21 4.64
CA GLU A 201 14.54 -8.39 4.54
C GLU A 201 15.68 -8.36 5.55
N PRO A 202 16.12 -9.53 6.04
CA PRO A 202 17.36 -9.64 6.77
C PRO A 202 18.55 -9.56 5.82
N SER A 203 19.68 -9.09 6.35
CA SER A 203 20.96 -9.16 5.67
C SER A 203 21.75 -10.40 6.09
N ALA A 204 22.52 -10.97 5.17
CA ALA A 204 23.32 -12.18 5.42
C ALA A 204 24.35 -12.01 6.55
N GLN A 205 24.66 -10.78 6.97
CA GLN A 205 25.66 -10.53 8.02
C GLN A 205 25.34 -11.21 9.35
N TYR A 206 24.07 -11.51 9.62
CA TYR A 206 23.67 -12.14 10.88
C TYR A 206 23.23 -13.59 10.71
N ASP A 207 23.27 -14.12 9.48
CA ASP A 207 22.97 -15.52 9.20
C ASP A 207 24.17 -16.40 9.55
N ALA A 208 23.99 -17.30 10.51
CA ALA A 208 25.02 -18.25 10.93
C ALA A 208 25.40 -19.23 9.80
N ASN A 209 24.46 -19.59 8.93
CA ASN A 209 24.72 -20.47 7.80
C ASN A 209 25.61 -19.83 6.74
N LEU A 210 25.57 -18.49 6.62
CA LEU A 210 26.36 -17.73 5.65
C LEU A 210 27.64 -17.14 6.24
N ALA A 211 28.04 -17.54 7.45
CA ALA A 211 29.19 -16.95 8.15
C ALA A 211 30.50 -17.02 7.35
N ASN A 212 30.68 -18.07 6.55
CA ASN A 212 31.86 -18.29 5.72
C ASN A 212 31.65 -17.96 4.24
N HIS A 213 30.50 -17.38 3.85
CA HIS A 213 30.22 -17.05 2.46
C HIS A 213 31.14 -15.91 1.98
N PRO A 214 31.78 -16.01 0.79
CA PRO A 214 32.79 -15.05 0.35
C PRO A 214 32.28 -13.62 0.20
N ASP A 215 31.00 -13.47 -0.18
CA ASP A 215 30.35 -12.17 -0.30
C ASP A 215 29.76 -11.62 1.01
N ASN A 216 29.86 -12.37 2.12
CA ASN A 216 29.29 -11.97 3.39
C ASN A 216 30.31 -11.26 4.29
N ARG A 217 29.86 -10.19 4.94
CA ARG A 217 30.60 -9.51 6.01
C ARG A 217 29.98 -9.87 7.35
N PHE A 218 30.25 -11.11 7.78
CA PHE A 218 29.62 -11.70 8.95
C PHE A 218 29.82 -10.88 10.23
N ARG A 219 28.75 -10.84 11.02
CA ARG A 219 28.62 -10.26 12.35
C ARG A 219 28.15 -11.36 13.30
N ARG A 220 27.97 -11.04 14.59
CA ARG A 220 27.40 -12.01 15.54
C ARG A 220 26.06 -12.51 15.01
N SER A 221 25.89 -13.84 14.94
CA SER A 221 24.66 -14.45 14.49
C SER A 221 23.46 -14.07 15.38
N VAL A 222 22.33 -13.85 14.73
CA VAL A 222 21.04 -13.50 15.34
C VAL A 222 19.99 -14.43 14.76
N GLY A 223 19.10 -14.93 15.61
CA GLY A 223 18.14 -15.96 15.25
C GLY A 223 17.93 -16.94 16.39
N GLU A 224 17.08 -17.93 16.14
CA GLU A 224 16.80 -19.04 17.03
C GLU A 224 17.17 -20.34 16.32
N ASP A 225 17.66 -21.34 17.05
CA ASP A 225 17.92 -22.67 16.48
C ASP A 225 16.61 -23.46 16.48
N VAL A 226 15.84 -23.35 15.40
CA VAL A 226 14.51 -23.96 15.31
C VAL A 226 14.57 -25.39 14.76
N THR A 227 15.72 -25.81 14.22
CA THR A 227 15.93 -27.17 13.71
C THR A 227 16.62 -28.09 14.72
N GLY A 228 17.27 -27.54 15.75
CA GLY A 228 18.00 -28.28 16.78
C GLY A 228 19.37 -28.77 16.32
N ASP A 229 19.96 -28.15 15.29
CA ASP A 229 21.26 -28.54 14.72
C ASP A 229 22.45 -27.76 15.32
N GLY A 230 22.18 -26.81 16.22
CA GLY A 230 23.16 -25.95 16.86
C GLY A 230 23.48 -24.68 16.08
N ILE A 231 22.83 -24.44 14.93
CA ILE A 231 22.96 -23.24 14.11
C ILE A 231 21.74 -22.35 14.35
N ARG A 232 21.98 -21.04 14.49
CA ARG A 232 20.87 -20.08 14.67
C ARG A 232 20.28 -19.73 13.33
N ASP A 233 18.98 -19.96 13.19
CA ASP A 233 18.19 -19.62 12.03
C ASP A 233 17.75 -18.17 12.11
N GLN A 234 18.35 -17.35 11.23
CA GLN A 234 17.87 -16.00 10.98
C GLN A 234 16.43 -16.06 10.47
N GLY A 235 15.66 -15.00 10.66
CA GLY A 235 14.32 -14.95 10.11
C GLY A 235 13.86 -13.54 9.82
N ARG A 236 12.67 -13.44 9.26
CA ARG A 236 11.96 -12.19 8.97
C ARG A 236 10.53 -12.29 9.45
N LEU A 237 9.87 -11.14 9.56
CA LEU A 237 8.41 -11.12 9.72
C LEU A 237 7.76 -11.80 8.50
N ALA A 238 6.87 -12.76 8.73
CA ALA A 238 6.08 -13.39 7.68
C ALA A 238 5.23 -12.36 6.91
N ALA A 239 4.80 -12.67 5.69
CA ALA A 239 3.86 -11.82 4.96
C ALA A 239 2.82 -12.66 4.18
N PRO A 240 1.58 -12.18 4.03
CA PRO A 240 1.01 -10.97 4.62
C PRO A 240 0.66 -11.13 6.11
N GLN A 241 0.79 -10.07 6.91
CA GLN A 241 0.31 -10.04 8.30
C GLN A 241 0.05 -8.62 8.80
N THR A 242 -0.74 -8.50 9.87
CA THR A 242 -0.89 -7.26 10.64
C THR A 242 -0.31 -7.44 12.04
N ILE A 243 0.54 -6.50 12.46
CA ILE A 243 1.19 -6.52 13.76
C ILE A 243 0.92 -5.19 14.46
N GLN A 244 0.33 -5.23 15.65
CA GLN A 244 0.25 -4.02 16.47
C GLN A 244 1.62 -3.74 17.08
N MET A 245 2.12 -2.55 16.81
CA MET A 245 3.41 -2.07 17.26
C MET A 245 3.25 -0.97 18.32
N TYR A 246 4.20 -0.86 19.24
CA TYR A 246 4.30 0.24 20.21
C TYR A 246 5.72 0.77 20.32
N GLU A 247 5.86 1.95 20.92
CA GLU A 247 7.13 2.62 21.10
C GLU A 247 8.13 1.79 21.93
N ASP A 248 9.35 1.71 21.44
CA ASP A 248 10.52 1.16 22.13
C ASP A 248 11.76 1.96 21.70
N THR A 249 12.93 1.47 22.06
CA THR A 249 14.21 1.98 21.57
C THR A 249 15.01 0.90 20.86
N HIS A 250 15.84 1.28 19.90
CA HIS A 250 16.83 0.40 19.27
C HIS A 250 18.22 1.02 19.39
N ARG A 251 19.25 0.19 19.57
CA ARG A 251 20.62 0.70 19.61
C ARG A 251 20.97 1.24 18.22
N ASN A 252 21.33 2.52 18.14
CA ASN A 252 21.62 3.14 16.84
C ASN A 252 22.93 2.58 16.27
N PRO A 253 22.92 1.90 15.10
CA PRO A 253 24.14 1.39 14.49
C PRO A 253 25.06 2.51 13.97
N ALA A 254 24.51 3.69 13.69
CA ALA A 254 25.21 4.87 13.19
C ALA A 254 25.72 5.83 14.29
N SER A 255 25.37 5.61 15.57
CA SER A 255 25.80 6.45 16.70
C SER A 255 26.42 5.61 17.83
N ALA A 256 27.65 5.95 18.24
CA ALA A 256 28.39 5.19 19.24
C ALA A 256 27.72 5.24 20.63
N GLY A 257 26.97 4.19 20.95
CA GLY A 257 26.33 4.02 22.28
C GLY A 257 24.98 4.72 22.43
N GLY A 258 24.47 5.34 21.37
CA GLY A 258 23.12 5.92 21.34
C GLY A 258 22.03 4.87 21.13
N SER A 259 20.82 5.22 21.56
CA SER A 259 19.60 4.53 21.21
C SER A 259 18.68 5.49 20.48
N ASP A 260 18.07 5.04 19.40
CA ASP A 260 17.03 5.76 18.69
C ASP A 260 15.66 5.25 19.11
N PHE A 261 14.64 6.05 18.81
CA PHE A 261 13.27 5.59 18.73
C PHE A 261 13.17 4.32 17.88
N ALA A 262 12.26 3.42 18.24
CA ALA A 262 11.90 2.26 17.44
C ALA A 262 10.45 1.87 17.71
N LEU A 263 9.89 1.06 16.82
CA LEU A 263 8.64 0.35 17.08
C LEU A 263 8.93 -1.13 17.28
N ARG A 264 8.14 -1.79 18.14
CA ARG A 264 8.20 -3.24 18.33
C ARG A 264 6.80 -3.86 18.51
N PRO A 265 6.61 -5.16 18.28
CA PRO A 265 5.36 -5.86 18.52
C PRO A 265 4.90 -5.69 19.96
N THR A 266 3.61 -5.39 20.16
CA THR A 266 3.01 -5.39 21.50
C THR A 266 3.09 -6.78 22.13
N PRO A 267 3.07 -6.88 23.47
CA PRO A 267 2.94 -8.17 24.15
C PRO A 267 1.71 -8.96 23.68
N GLN A 268 0.62 -8.27 23.37
CA GLN A 268 -0.59 -8.91 22.83
C GLN A 268 -0.34 -9.53 21.45
N SER A 269 0.29 -8.79 20.53
CA SER A 269 0.63 -9.32 19.21
C SER A 269 1.61 -10.50 19.30
N VAL A 270 2.59 -10.46 20.21
CA VAL A 270 3.48 -11.61 20.46
C VAL A 270 2.69 -12.84 20.92
N ASN A 271 1.76 -12.69 21.86
CA ASN A 271 0.97 -13.81 22.37
C ASN A 271 -0.01 -14.40 21.32
N GLN A 272 -0.41 -13.61 20.33
CA GLN A 272 -1.36 -14.00 19.29
C GLN A 272 -0.69 -14.36 17.95
N GLY A 273 0.60 -14.05 17.80
CA GLY A 273 1.31 -14.07 16.52
C GLY A 273 1.86 -15.45 16.16
N GLN A 274 1.03 -16.49 16.26
CA GLN A 274 1.42 -17.82 15.83
C GLN A 274 1.87 -17.80 14.36
N GLY A 275 3.06 -18.34 14.08
CA GLY A 275 3.63 -18.38 12.74
C GLY A 275 3.95 -17.01 12.13
N GLY A 276 4.08 -15.96 12.94
CA GLY A 276 4.38 -14.60 12.47
C GLY A 276 5.81 -14.38 11.97
N VAL A 277 6.67 -15.40 12.02
CA VAL A 277 8.08 -15.35 11.59
C VAL A 277 8.39 -16.47 10.61
N GLU A 278 9.11 -16.14 9.55
CA GLU A 278 9.70 -17.08 8.61
C GLU A 278 11.19 -17.25 8.94
N ARG A 279 11.63 -18.50 9.12
CA ARG A 279 13.01 -18.85 9.52
C ARG A 279 13.78 -19.50 8.37
N PHE A 280 15.02 -19.07 8.21
CA PHE A 280 15.87 -19.39 7.06
C PHE A 280 16.82 -20.53 7.42
N THR A 281 16.32 -21.76 7.37
CA THR A 281 17.06 -22.96 7.80
C THR A 281 17.97 -23.55 6.73
N ALA A 282 17.87 -23.03 5.51
CA ALA A 282 18.52 -23.56 4.32
C ALA A 282 19.99 -23.16 4.16
N GLY A 283 20.37 -22.00 4.70
CA GLY A 283 21.68 -21.39 4.47
C GLY A 283 21.96 -20.95 3.03
N THR A 284 20.94 -20.80 2.19
CA THR A 284 21.07 -20.37 0.78
C THR A 284 21.09 -18.85 0.62
N GLY A 285 20.73 -18.11 1.67
CA GLY A 285 20.55 -16.66 1.61
C GLY A 285 19.25 -16.19 0.96
N TYR A 286 18.34 -17.13 0.66
CA TYR A 286 16.99 -16.89 0.17
C TYR A 286 16.00 -17.81 0.89
N VAL A 287 14.81 -17.30 1.19
CA VAL A 287 13.61 -18.14 1.24
C VAL A 287 13.00 -18.08 -0.14
N ASP A 288 13.30 -19.08 -0.95
CA ASP A 288 12.58 -19.27 -2.19
C ASP A 288 11.67 -20.49 -2.07
N ASN A 289 10.72 -20.61 -2.99
CA ASN A 289 9.76 -21.71 -3.03
C ASN A 289 10.40 -23.10 -3.18
N SER A 290 11.72 -23.20 -3.37
CA SER A 290 12.46 -24.47 -3.41
C SER A 290 12.98 -24.91 -2.05
N ASN A 291 13.02 -24.01 -1.05
CA ASN A 291 13.33 -24.32 0.33
C ASN A 291 12.47 -23.49 1.30
N PRO A 292 11.24 -23.96 1.62
CA PRO A 292 10.34 -23.19 2.46
C PRO A 292 10.99 -22.99 3.83
N GLY A 293 10.99 -21.73 4.28
CA GLY A 293 11.40 -21.43 5.66
C GLY A 293 10.52 -22.17 6.66
N THR A 294 11.04 -22.45 7.84
CA THR A 294 10.21 -22.95 8.95
C THR A 294 9.45 -21.78 9.57
N SER A 295 8.19 -22.00 9.90
CA SER A 295 7.37 -20.99 10.58
C SER A 295 7.66 -21.04 12.08
N ASP A 296 7.86 -19.87 12.68
CA ASP A 296 8.06 -19.65 14.10
C ASP A 296 7.13 -18.55 14.60
N ASP A 297 6.88 -18.51 15.90
CA ASP A 297 5.97 -17.55 16.49
C ASP A 297 6.60 -16.15 16.56
N LEU A 298 5.74 -15.13 16.38
CA LEU A 298 6.14 -13.74 16.54
C LEU A 298 6.72 -13.51 17.93
N ASN A 299 7.82 -12.80 17.97
CA ASN A 299 8.42 -12.38 19.22
C ASN A 299 8.82 -10.90 19.16
N ARG A 300 9.27 -10.38 20.30
CA ARG A 300 9.56 -8.95 20.48
C ARG A 300 10.83 -8.45 19.79
N THR A 301 11.64 -9.30 19.14
CA THR A 301 12.95 -8.88 18.60
C THR A 301 12.86 -8.20 17.24
N PHE A 302 11.76 -8.41 16.51
CA PHE A 302 11.49 -7.78 15.22
C PHE A 302 11.01 -6.35 15.43
N LYS A 303 11.81 -5.36 14.99
CA LYS A 303 11.53 -3.92 15.23
C LYS A 303 11.41 -3.17 13.91
N ILE A 304 10.83 -1.96 13.97
CA ILE A 304 11.01 -0.93 12.95
C ILE A 304 12.01 0.09 13.49
N HIS A 305 13.19 0.21 12.88
CA HIS A 305 14.26 1.12 13.33
C HIS A 305 15.07 1.73 12.19
N SER A 306 15.95 2.70 12.50
CA SER A 306 16.91 3.20 11.51
C SER A 306 17.97 2.15 11.19
N GLY A 307 18.28 1.95 9.92
CA GLY A 307 19.53 1.30 9.50
C GLY A 307 20.67 2.33 9.34
N SER A 308 21.76 1.92 8.68
CA SER A 308 22.87 2.80 8.28
C SER A 308 22.78 3.23 6.80
N ARG A 309 23.60 4.20 6.39
CA ARG A 309 23.55 4.80 5.03
C ARG A 309 23.82 3.80 3.89
N THR A 310 24.59 2.75 4.13
CA THR A 310 25.03 1.78 3.10
C THR A 310 24.86 0.33 3.55
N ASN A 311 24.14 0.13 4.65
CA ASN A 311 23.90 -1.15 5.29
C ASN A 311 22.55 -1.08 5.97
N THR A 312 21.67 -2.05 5.72
CA THR A 312 20.36 -2.08 6.36
C THR A 312 20.46 -2.37 7.84
N ASP A 313 21.58 -2.97 8.27
CA ASP A 313 21.84 -3.49 9.62
C ASP A 313 20.73 -4.43 10.13
N SER A 314 19.91 -4.97 9.23
CA SER A 314 18.75 -5.77 9.57
C SER A 314 19.12 -7.23 9.84
N ALA A 315 18.81 -7.71 11.03
CA ALA A 315 18.82 -9.13 11.36
C ALA A 315 17.43 -9.78 11.18
N GLY A 316 16.54 -9.16 10.39
CA GLY A 316 15.12 -9.53 10.26
C GLY A 316 14.16 -8.41 10.65
N CYS A 317 14.69 -7.29 11.15
CA CYS A 317 13.91 -6.09 11.45
C CYS A 317 13.49 -5.39 10.16
N THR A 318 12.47 -4.55 10.26
CA THR A 318 12.20 -3.56 9.23
C THR A 318 13.09 -2.34 9.48
N THR A 319 13.90 -1.95 8.51
CA THR A 319 14.82 -0.82 8.65
C THR A 319 14.52 0.26 7.64
N VAL A 320 14.37 1.48 8.13
CA VAL A 320 14.17 2.67 7.31
C VAL A 320 15.51 3.37 7.19
N HIS A 321 15.84 3.84 5.99
CA HIS A 321 17.10 4.50 5.74
C HIS A 321 17.26 5.75 6.65
N PRO A 322 18.46 6.02 7.21
CA PRO A 322 18.65 7.07 8.23
C PRO A 322 18.28 8.49 7.75
N ASN A 323 18.42 8.78 6.47
CA ASN A 323 17.99 10.07 5.90
C ASN A 323 16.46 10.27 5.91
N ASP A 324 15.69 9.21 6.10
CA ASP A 324 14.23 9.23 6.13
C ASP A 324 13.67 9.04 7.55
N TYR A 325 14.49 8.61 8.50
CA TYR A 325 14.00 8.05 9.76
C TYR A 325 13.34 9.08 10.68
N VAL A 326 13.90 10.30 10.76
CA VAL A 326 13.28 11.38 11.56
C VAL A 326 11.88 11.71 11.03
N ARG A 327 11.74 11.78 9.70
CA ARG A 327 10.45 12.03 9.03
C ARG A 327 9.46 10.88 9.25
N PHE A 328 9.95 9.65 9.35
CA PHE A 328 9.16 8.48 9.75
C PHE A 328 8.67 8.59 11.20
N GLU A 329 9.53 8.97 12.14
CA GLU A 329 9.15 9.18 13.54
C GLU A 329 8.11 10.31 13.67
N GLU A 330 8.29 11.40 12.94
CA GLU A 330 7.32 12.52 12.92
C GLU A 330 5.96 12.09 12.37
N SER A 331 5.94 11.30 11.29
CA SER A 331 4.68 10.90 10.63
C SER A 331 3.82 9.97 11.49
N ILE A 332 4.42 9.04 12.23
CA ILE A 332 3.68 8.17 13.17
C ILE A 332 3.18 8.95 14.40
N ARG A 333 3.89 10.01 14.81
CA ARG A 333 3.56 10.84 15.98
C ARG A 333 2.62 12.02 15.66
N THR A 334 2.12 12.10 14.43
CA THR A 334 1.12 13.09 14.00
C THR A 334 -0.10 13.12 14.92
N HIS A 335 -0.49 11.97 15.49
CA HIS A 335 -1.60 11.84 16.43
C HIS A 335 -1.07 11.63 17.87
N PRO A 336 -0.98 12.68 18.71
CA PRO A 336 -0.32 12.58 20.02
C PRO A 336 -1.03 11.65 21.02
N GLY A 337 -2.29 11.29 20.78
CA GLY A 337 -3.03 10.32 21.59
C GLY A 337 -2.83 8.86 21.18
N GLN A 338 -2.24 8.61 20.00
CA GLN A 338 -2.00 7.26 19.50
C GLN A 338 -0.67 6.74 20.03
N THR A 339 -0.72 5.65 20.80
CA THR A 339 0.47 5.02 21.40
C THR A 339 0.79 3.65 20.80
N THR A 340 -0.06 3.18 19.89
CA THR A 340 0.10 1.91 19.17
C THR A 340 -0.30 2.09 17.72
N TRP A 341 0.37 1.39 16.81
CA TRP A 341 0.12 1.47 15.38
C TRP A 341 0.01 0.07 14.80
N ASN A 342 -1.03 -0.18 14.00
CA ASN A 342 -1.09 -1.39 13.21
C ASN A 342 -0.11 -1.28 12.02
N TYR A 343 0.79 -2.26 11.92
CA TYR A 343 1.71 -2.44 10.81
C TYR A 343 1.20 -3.57 9.91
N VAL A 344 0.65 -3.19 8.76
CA VAL A 344 0.20 -4.10 7.71
C VAL A 344 1.36 -4.36 6.78
N LEU A 345 1.94 -5.55 6.84
CA LEU A 345 3.04 -5.99 5.97
C LEU A 345 2.49 -6.93 4.90
N THR A 346 2.80 -6.66 3.64
CA THR A 346 2.48 -7.53 2.50
C THR A 346 3.65 -7.60 1.53
N GLU A 347 3.79 -8.72 0.84
CA GLU A 347 4.60 -8.81 -0.36
C GLU A 347 3.99 -7.94 -1.48
N VAL A 348 4.85 -7.51 -2.39
CA VAL A 348 4.49 -6.90 -3.66
C VAL A 348 5.28 -7.50 -4.81
N THR A 349 4.67 -7.54 -5.99
CA THR A 349 5.42 -7.82 -7.23
C THR A 349 6.10 -6.55 -7.74
N PRO A 350 7.29 -6.66 -8.37
CA PRO A 350 8.04 -5.52 -8.91
C PRO A 350 7.27 -4.63 -9.91
#